data_AF-A0A815KUE8-F1
#
_entry.id   AF-A0A815KUE8-F1
#
_cell.length_a   1.000
_cell.length_b   1.000
_cell.length_c   1.000
_cell.angle_alpha   90.00
_cell.angle_beta   90.00
_cell.angle_gamma   90.00
#
_symmetry.space_group_name_H-M   'P 1'
#
loop_
_entity.id
_entity.type
_entity.pdbx_description
1 polymer ?
#
loop_
_entity_poly.entity_id
_entity_poly.type
_entity_poly.pdbx_seq_one_letter_code
_entity_poly.pdbx_strand_id
1 'polypeptide(L)'
;MTSVTTTQTALCLIPPDNVWEQIQSIRSIHDKAYPRWMPHINLIYPFTLERNFDNIKAQLEPILNRIKPFQIQFDQSSFHYFKQREDECTYHIRPKISTDIVELQKLIQNQLLNFIKNKRIFEAHLTLGQTTISKISDVLIEMKSIWKTIEFTVDRVYMISRENHPENLFTIKNEILLLGQENESLPPAISNSMINPIKSLPINYLCIILPNEFSSYLLHLFEKTSFQPFKPFRIILAEYENGPISSDLRSKLETISKFTLDFGSDSIDYDQTTSRVFLKPTDIESIRQFNILDNNKYDGTLTLGEIQKNDFNKISDRFMKSCTSDIYKFEVDRIHLSDLNGRLKFIFRLKTH
;
A
#
# COMPACT_ATOMS: atom_id res chain seq x y z
N MET A 1 6.18 36.83 4.56
CA MET A 1 5.21 36.17 5.47
C MET A 1 5.76 34.81 5.84
N THR A 2 5.91 34.50 7.13
CA THR A 2 6.34 33.15 7.56
C THR A 2 5.26 32.15 7.18
N SER A 3 5.61 31.19 6.32
CA SER A 3 4.65 30.17 5.93
C SER A 3 4.40 29.20 7.10
N VAL A 4 3.13 28.80 7.28
CA VAL A 4 2.72 27.83 8.28
C VAL A 4 2.96 26.43 7.73
N THR A 5 3.60 25.56 8.51
CA THR A 5 3.77 24.14 8.17
C THR A 5 2.91 23.24 9.06
N THR A 6 2.58 22.04 8.57
CA THR A 6 1.75 21.04 9.26
C THR A 6 2.27 19.62 9.04
N THR A 7 2.08 18.75 10.04
CA THR A 7 2.39 17.31 10.00
C THR A 7 1.29 16.48 9.31
N GLN A 8 0.28 17.16 8.77
CA GLN A 8 -0.82 16.55 8.00
C GLN A 8 -0.52 16.47 6.51
N THR A 9 0.59 17.05 6.06
CA THR A 9 0.96 17.13 4.66
C THR A 9 2.44 16.80 4.49
N ALA A 10 2.78 16.21 3.36
CA ALA A 10 4.17 15.98 2.98
C ALA A 10 4.36 16.16 1.47
N LEU A 11 5.58 16.52 1.08
CA LEU A 11 6.07 16.36 -0.28
C LEU A 11 7.03 15.17 -0.28
N CYS A 12 6.77 14.15 -1.10
CA CYS A 12 7.49 12.88 -1.04
C CYS A 12 7.66 12.22 -2.40
N LEU A 13 8.55 11.24 -2.46
CA LEU A 13 8.58 10.21 -3.49
C LEU A 13 7.81 9.00 -2.99
N ILE A 14 7.10 8.32 -3.90
CA ILE A 14 6.37 7.09 -3.61
C ILE A 14 6.85 6.04 -4.61
N PRO A 15 7.36 4.88 -4.16
CA PRO A 15 7.73 3.79 -5.07
C PRO A 15 6.51 3.30 -5.85
N PRO A 16 6.67 2.72 -7.05
CA PRO A 16 5.55 2.12 -7.75
C PRO A 16 5.03 0.88 -7.01
N ASP A 17 3.75 0.59 -7.18
CA ASP A 17 3.06 -0.42 -6.36
C ASP A 17 3.55 -1.85 -6.56
N ASN A 18 4.18 -2.15 -7.71
CA ASN A 18 4.75 -3.46 -7.99
C ASN A 18 5.89 -3.84 -7.03
N VAL A 19 6.46 -2.88 -6.29
CA VAL A 19 7.51 -3.16 -5.29
C VAL A 19 7.00 -3.03 -3.84
N TRP A 20 5.71 -2.73 -3.65
CA TRP A 20 5.14 -2.48 -2.33
C TRP A 20 4.99 -3.75 -1.49
N GLU A 21 4.74 -4.90 -2.10
CA GLU A 21 4.48 -6.15 -1.35
C GLU A 21 5.60 -6.44 -0.34
N GLN A 22 6.85 -6.41 -0.78
CA GLN A 22 8.01 -6.64 0.08
C GLN A 22 8.22 -5.54 1.13
N ILE A 23 7.94 -4.28 0.79
CA ILE A 23 8.08 -3.16 1.73
C ILE A 23 6.99 -3.24 2.81
N GLN A 24 5.75 -3.45 2.38
CA GLN A 24 4.57 -3.41 3.23
C GLN A 24 4.42 -4.67 4.07
N SER A 25 4.92 -5.83 3.63
CA SER A 25 4.96 -7.04 4.47
C SER A 25 5.77 -6.79 5.75
N ILE A 26 6.94 -6.13 5.64
CA ILE A 26 7.77 -5.71 6.78
C ILE A 26 7.05 -4.62 7.59
N ARG A 27 6.62 -3.55 6.93
CA ARG A 27 6.00 -2.40 7.61
C ARG A 27 4.73 -2.77 8.38
N SER A 28 3.93 -3.71 7.86
CA SER A 28 2.69 -4.15 8.51
C SER A 28 2.90 -4.73 9.90
N ILE A 29 4.08 -5.30 10.16
CA ILE A 29 4.45 -5.92 11.43
C ILE A 29 5.16 -4.92 12.34
N HIS A 30 6.02 -4.08 11.76
CA HIS A 30 7.02 -3.34 12.53
C HIS A 30 6.88 -1.82 12.51
N ASP A 31 6.11 -1.24 11.59
CA ASP A 31 5.99 0.21 11.45
C ASP A 31 4.67 0.71 12.06
N LYS A 32 4.77 1.44 13.17
CA LYS A 32 3.62 2.11 13.81
C LYS A 32 2.93 3.10 12.86
N ALA A 33 3.63 3.58 11.83
CA ALA A 33 3.08 4.47 10.81
C ALA A 33 2.50 3.73 9.59
N TYR A 34 2.68 2.41 9.48
CA TYR A 34 2.14 1.59 8.40
C TYR A 34 0.66 1.83 8.12
N PRO A 35 -0.24 1.90 9.15
CA PRO A 35 -1.65 2.06 8.88
C PRO A 35 -1.94 3.35 8.11
N ARG A 36 -1.12 4.40 8.27
CA ARG A 36 -1.38 5.78 7.82
C ARG A 36 -0.65 6.20 6.56
N TRP A 37 0.54 5.65 6.37
CA TRP A 37 1.45 6.08 5.33
C TRP A 37 1.65 4.97 4.31
N MET A 38 1.45 5.29 3.03
CA MET A 38 2.02 4.50 1.96
C MET A 38 3.56 4.45 2.09
N PRO A 39 4.24 3.45 1.48
CA PRO A 39 5.69 3.52 1.30
C PRO A 39 6.10 4.85 0.69
N HIS A 40 7.08 5.53 1.25
CA HIS A 40 7.48 6.86 0.78
C HIS A 40 8.91 7.23 1.19
N ILE A 41 9.48 8.20 0.49
CA ILE A 41 10.68 8.94 0.89
C ILE A 41 10.28 10.40 1.03
N ASN A 42 10.33 10.94 2.25
CA ASN A 42 9.99 12.35 2.48
C ASN A 42 11.05 13.25 1.83
N LEU A 43 10.63 14.21 1.00
CA LEU A 43 11.47 15.29 0.48
C LEU A 43 11.34 16.54 1.36
N ILE A 44 10.11 16.87 1.76
CA ILE A 44 9.80 17.93 2.73
C ILE A 44 8.72 17.45 3.68
N TYR A 45 9.06 17.42 4.97
CA TYR A 45 8.15 17.14 6.06
C TYR A 45 8.65 17.79 7.36
N PRO A 46 7.78 18.44 8.17
CA PRO A 46 6.40 18.83 7.87
C PRO A 46 6.30 19.77 6.64
N PHE A 47 5.14 19.81 5.98
CA PHE A 47 4.95 20.55 4.72
C PHE A 47 3.90 21.67 4.83
N THR A 48 3.52 22.32 3.73
CA THR A 48 2.53 23.40 3.73
C THR A 48 1.09 22.89 3.86
N LEU A 49 0.16 23.76 4.27
CA LEU A 49 -1.26 23.44 4.28
C LEU A 49 -1.77 23.01 2.90
N GLU A 50 -2.68 22.02 2.86
CA GLU A 50 -3.23 21.43 1.63
C GLU A 50 -3.78 22.49 0.65
N ARG A 51 -4.45 23.53 1.17
CA ARG A 51 -4.97 24.65 0.35
C ARG A 51 -3.92 25.40 -0.48
N ASN A 52 -2.64 25.21 -0.19
CA ASN A 52 -1.53 25.82 -0.93
C ASN A 52 -0.98 24.90 -2.04
N PHE A 53 -1.43 23.65 -2.15
CA PHE A 53 -0.85 22.67 -3.08
C PHE A 53 -0.87 23.14 -4.53
N ASP A 54 -1.94 23.77 -5.00
CA ASP A 54 -2.00 24.27 -6.39
C ASP A 54 -0.99 25.38 -6.66
N ASN A 55 -0.79 26.28 -5.69
CA ASN A 55 0.22 27.33 -5.79
C ASN A 55 1.63 26.73 -5.79
N ILE A 56 1.90 25.78 -4.90
CA ILE A 56 3.17 25.04 -4.88
C ILE A 56 3.40 24.29 -6.19
N LYS A 57 2.38 23.62 -6.73
CA LYS A 57 2.45 22.91 -8.01
C LYS A 57 2.88 23.88 -9.12
N ALA A 58 2.19 25.01 -9.23
CA ALA A 58 2.49 26.02 -10.24
C ALA A 58 3.93 26.59 -10.13
N GLN A 59 4.49 26.66 -8.92
CA GLN A 59 5.88 27.08 -8.71
C GLN A 59 6.91 26.00 -9.06
N LEU A 60 6.64 24.74 -8.72
CA LEU A 60 7.59 23.64 -8.87
C LEU A 60 7.56 23.01 -10.26
N GLU A 61 6.39 22.88 -10.88
CA GLU A 61 6.17 22.14 -12.13
C GLU A 61 7.08 22.60 -13.29
N PRO A 62 7.26 23.91 -13.57
CA PRO A 62 8.15 24.35 -14.64
C PRO A 62 9.63 23.96 -14.45
N ILE A 63 10.03 23.77 -13.19
CA ILE A 63 11.42 23.43 -12.81
C ILE A 63 11.58 21.91 -12.80
N LEU A 64 10.64 21.19 -12.19
CA LEU A 64 10.70 19.73 -12.05
C LEU A 64 10.48 19.00 -13.38
N ASN A 65 9.66 19.53 -14.29
CA ASN A 65 9.48 18.96 -15.63
C ASN A 65 10.80 18.92 -16.44
N ARG A 66 11.80 19.73 -16.09
CA ARG A 66 13.13 19.74 -16.75
C ARG A 66 14.05 18.64 -16.24
N ILE A 67 13.74 18.02 -15.11
CA ILE A 67 14.52 16.92 -14.55
C ILE A 67 14.15 15.65 -15.30
N LYS A 68 15.15 14.89 -15.73
CA LYS A 68 14.93 13.56 -16.32
C LYS A 68 14.55 12.57 -15.21
N PRO A 69 13.59 11.66 -15.43
CA PRO A 69 13.40 10.51 -14.56
C PRO A 69 14.71 9.76 -14.32
N PHE A 70 14.90 9.24 -13.11
CA PHE A 70 16.12 8.54 -12.72
C PHE A 70 15.81 7.26 -11.96
N GLN A 71 16.70 6.27 -12.06
CA GLN A 71 16.57 4.97 -11.39
C GLN A 71 17.08 5.04 -9.95
N ILE A 72 16.41 4.36 -9.04
CA ILE A 72 16.91 4.12 -7.70
C ILE A 72 16.83 2.64 -7.34
N GLN A 73 17.74 2.20 -6.49
CA GLN A 73 17.86 0.80 -6.09
C GLN A 73 18.01 0.67 -4.57
N PHE A 74 17.36 -0.36 -4.01
CA PHE A 74 17.49 -0.81 -2.63
C PHE A 74 17.90 -2.29 -2.60
N ASP A 75 19.13 -2.57 -2.20
CA ASP A 75 19.67 -3.92 -1.99
C ASP A 75 19.92 -4.19 -0.49
N GLN A 76 20.54 -5.31 -0.15
CA GLN A 76 20.82 -5.68 1.24
C GLN A 76 21.78 -4.70 1.96
N SER A 77 22.57 -3.93 1.21
CA SER A 77 23.45 -2.89 1.78
C SER A 77 22.70 -1.60 2.15
N SER A 78 21.46 -1.46 1.67
CA SER A 78 20.63 -0.26 1.85
C SER A 78 20.06 -0.11 3.26
N PHE A 79 20.17 -1.13 4.11
CA PHE A 79 19.59 -1.14 5.45
C PHE A 79 20.39 -0.31 6.44
N HIS A 80 19.70 0.64 7.08
CA HIS A 80 20.24 1.51 8.10
C HIS A 80 19.23 1.70 9.23
N TYR A 81 19.67 2.37 10.30
CA TYR A 81 18.78 2.79 11.37
C TYR A 81 19.28 4.10 11.98
N PHE A 82 18.40 4.80 12.68
CA PHE A 82 18.77 5.87 13.59
C PHE A 82 18.09 5.67 14.94
N LYS A 83 18.73 6.16 16.00
CA LYS A 83 18.14 6.21 17.34
C LYS A 83 17.08 7.31 17.38
N GLN A 84 15.94 6.99 17.97
CA GLN A 84 14.94 7.95 18.41
C GLN A 84 15.23 8.36 19.86
N ARG A 85 14.23 8.90 20.56
CA ARG A 85 14.35 9.17 22.00
C ARG A 85 14.35 7.84 22.76
N GLU A 86 15.08 7.80 23.88
CA GLU A 86 15.19 6.63 24.75
C GLU A 86 15.79 5.41 24.03
N ASP A 87 15.19 4.23 24.19
CA ASP A 87 15.66 2.96 23.63
C ASP A 87 15.06 2.63 22.26
N GLU A 88 14.23 3.50 21.68
CA GLU A 88 13.59 3.25 20.38
C GLU A 88 14.55 3.55 19.21
N CYS A 89 14.52 2.68 18.20
CA CYS A 89 15.20 2.85 16.94
C CYS A 89 14.19 2.78 15.80
N THR A 90 14.37 3.63 14.78
CA THR A 90 13.69 3.45 13.50
C THR A 90 14.69 2.87 12.52
N TYR A 91 14.29 1.83 11.81
CA TYR A 91 15.09 1.22 10.75
C TYR A 91 14.43 1.45 9.39
N HIS A 92 15.29 1.61 8.39
CA HIS A 92 14.91 2.15 7.09
C HIS A 92 15.89 1.67 6.02
N ILE A 93 15.48 1.82 4.77
CA ILE A 93 16.35 1.61 3.61
C ILE A 93 16.73 2.96 2.99
N ARG A 94 17.99 3.07 2.54
CA ARG A 94 18.51 4.23 1.81
C ARG A 94 18.82 3.84 0.36
N PRO A 95 18.52 4.70 -0.63
CA PRO A 95 18.90 4.42 -2.01
C PRO A 95 20.41 4.22 -2.10
N LYS A 96 20.86 3.18 -2.81
CA LYS A 96 22.29 2.90 -3.01
C LYS A 96 23.03 4.07 -3.65
N ILE A 97 22.37 4.73 -4.61
CA ILE A 97 22.79 5.98 -5.22
C ILE A 97 21.71 7.01 -4.89
N SER A 98 22.09 8.10 -4.23
CA SER A 98 21.17 9.13 -3.73
C SER A 98 21.42 10.52 -4.32
N THR A 99 22.39 10.70 -5.22
CA THR A 99 22.77 12.00 -5.77
C THR A 99 21.59 12.73 -6.40
N ASP A 100 20.84 12.05 -7.27
CA ASP A 100 19.69 12.63 -7.97
C ASP A 100 18.56 13.02 -7.00
N ILE A 101 18.29 12.19 -5.98
CA ILE A 101 17.27 12.51 -4.97
C ILE A 101 17.72 13.72 -4.12
N VAL A 102 19.00 13.79 -3.76
CA VAL A 102 19.56 14.91 -2.99
C VAL A 102 19.53 16.19 -3.80
N GLU A 103 19.85 16.14 -5.09
CA GLU A 103 19.78 17.30 -6.00
C GLU A 103 18.33 17.75 -6.24
N LEU A 104 17.42 16.81 -6.47
CA LEU A 104 15.99 17.07 -6.55
C LEU A 104 15.48 17.77 -5.28
N GLN A 105 15.83 17.26 -4.10
CA GLN A 105 15.42 17.85 -2.84
C GLN A 105 15.98 19.25 -2.65
N LYS A 106 17.26 19.47 -2.97
CA LYS A 106 17.90 20.80 -2.91
C LYS A 106 17.21 21.80 -3.84
N LEU A 107 16.87 21.39 -5.06
CA LEU A 107 16.18 22.24 -6.02
C LEU A 107 14.80 22.67 -5.51
N ILE A 108 14.03 21.73 -4.99
CA ILE A 108 12.72 22.00 -4.39
C ILE A 108 12.89 22.93 -3.17
N GLN A 109 13.87 22.67 -2.30
CA GLN A 109 14.12 23.49 -1.12
C GLN A 109 14.49 24.93 -1.48
N ASN A 110 15.29 25.14 -2.53
CA ASN A 110 15.66 26.46 -3.02
C ASN A 110 14.48 27.23 -3.61
N GLN A 111 13.49 26.54 -4.17
CA GLN A 111 12.25 27.18 -4.64
C GLN A 111 11.31 27.49 -3.47
N LEU A 112 11.33 26.67 -2.41
CA LEU A 112 10.40 26.74 -1.27
C LEU A 112 11.05 27.29 0.02
N LEU A 113 11.98 28.24 -0.09
CA LEU A 113 12.76 28.81 1.04
C LEU A 113 11.90 29.24 2.24
N ASN A 114 10.65 29.64 2.00
CA ASN A 114 9.73 30.09 3.04
C ASN A 114 9.13 28.95 3.90
N PHE A 115 9.21 27.69 3.44
CA PHE A 115 8.54 26.52 4.05
C PHE A 115 9.50 25.60 4.83
N ILE A 116 10.82 25.81 4.73
CA ILE A 116 11.80 24.87 5.28
C ILE A 116 12.81 25.60 6.16
N LYS A 117 12.61 25.52 7.49
CA LYS A 117 13.59 26.01 8.49
C LYS A 117 14.52 24.90 9.00
N ASN A 118 14.41 23.68 8.46
CA ASN A 118 15.14 22.54 9.01
C ASN A 118 16.63 22.59 8.61
N LYS A 119 17.51 22.69 9.61
CA LYS A 119 18.97 22.75 9.43
C LYS A 119 19.63 21.37 9.27
N ARG A 120 18.85 20.28 9.38
CA ARG A 120 19.39 18.92 9.24
C ARG A 120 19.72 18.63 7.78
N ILE A 121 20.84 17.94 7.57
CA ILE A 121 21.24 17.43 6.26
C ILE A 121 20.17 16.44 5.80
N PHE A 122 19.71 16.59 4.56
CA PHE A 122 18.76 15.69 3.95
C PHE A 122 19.40 14.32 3.70
N GLU A 123 18.75 13.26 4.18
CA GLU A 123 19.11 11.87 3.90
C GLU A 123 17.87 11.15 3.36
N ALA A 124 17.92 10.75 2.10
CA ALA A 124 16.84 9.98 1.48
C ALA A 124 16.71 8.62 2.17
N HIS A 125 15.53 8.32 2.71
CA HIS A 125 15.24 7.03 3.32
C HIS A 125 13.75 6.68 3.24
N LEU A 126 13.47 5.38 3.21
CA LEU A 126 12.14 4.81 3.35
C LEU A 126 12.08 3.99 4.64
N THR A 127 11.23 4.39 5.57
CA THR A 127 11.06 3.72 6.86
C THR A 127 10.41 2.35 6.70
N LEU A 128 11.00 1.33 7.35
CA LEU A 128 10.48 -0.03 7.37
C LEU A 128 9.87 -0.43 8.72
N GLY A 129 10.31 0.17 9.82
CA GLY A 129 9.71 -0.08 11.12
C GLY A 129 10.47 0.53 12.29
N GLN A 130 9.99 0.23 13.49
CA GLN A 130 10.61 0.60 14.75
C GLN A 130 10.90 -0.64 15.60
N THR A 131 11.97 -0.59 16.39
CA THR A 131 12.36 -1.65 17.34
C THR A 131 13.18 -1.04 18.48
N THR A 132 13.62 -1.84 19.45
CA THR A 132 14.50 -1.38 20.53
C THR A 132 15.97 -1.43 20.11
N ILE A 133 16.80 -0.61 20.75
CA ILE A 133 18.25 -0.61 20.53
C ILE A 133 18.89 -1.98 20.77
N SER A 134 18.34 -2.77 21.70
CA SER A 134 18.81 -4.13 21.99
C SER A 134 18.50 -5.14 20.88
N LYS A 135 17.45 -4.90 20.08
CA LYS A 135 16.96 -5.82 19.04
C LYS A 135 17.36 -5.40 17.63
N ILE A 136 17.88 -4.19 17.44
CA ILE A 136 18.09 -3.64 16.10
C ILE A 136 19.08 -4.47 15.26
N SER A 137 20.12 -5.03 15.88
CA SER A 137 21.09 -5.85 15.17
C SER A 137 20.44 -7.09 14.56
N ASP A 138 19.64 -7.81 15.36
CA ASP A 138 18.96 -9.03 14.93
C ASP A 138 17.93 -8.73 13.84
N VAL A 139 17.14 -7.66 14.02
CA VAL A 139 16.17 -7.19 13.00
C VAL A 139 16.88 -6.90 11.68
N LEU A 140 18.00 -6.18 11.70
CA LEU A 140 18.71 -5.86 10.45
C LEU A 140 19.30 -7.11 9.78
N ILE A 141 19.77 -8.10 10.53
CA ILE A 141 20.24 -9.39 9.99
C ILE A 141 19.08 -10.13 9.31
N GLU A 142 17.96 -10.26 10.00
CA GLU A 142 16.75 -10.92 9.49
C GLU A 142 16.26 -10.23 8.21
N MET A 143 16.05 -8.92 8.25
CA MET A 143 15.54 -8.17 7.10
C MET A 143 16.49 -8.28 5.90
N LYS A 144 17.80 -8.20 6.10
CA LYS A 144 18.79 -8.39 5.02
C LYS A 144 18.74 -9.77 4.40
N SER A 145 18.45 -10.81 5.19
CA SER A 145 18.41 -12.20 4.71
C SER A 145 17.21 -12.48 3.79
N ILE A 146 16.09 -11.80 4.03
CA ILE A 146 14.86 -11.98 3.24
C ILE A 146 14.71 -10.95 2.10
N TRP A 147 15.51 -9.87 2.11
CA TRP A 147 15.38 -8.78 1.16
C TRP A 147 15.85 -9.15 -0.24
N LYS A 148 14.95 -9.01 -1.21
CA LYS A 148 15.22 -9.02 -2.64
C LYS A 148 15.44 -7.59 -3.13
N THR A 149 16.41 -7.40 -4.00
CA THR A 149 16.71 -6.07 -4.58
C THR A 149 15.46 -5.47 -5.22
N ILE A 150 15.16 -4.23 -4.83
CA ILE A 150 14.11 -3.41 -5.42
C ILE A 150 14.78 -2.36 -6.31
N GLU A 151 14.27 -2.18 -7.51
CA GLU A 151 14.69 -1.11 -8.42
C GLU A 151 13.47 -0.49 -9.09
N PHE A 152 13.44 0.84 -9.19
CA PHE A 152 12.37 1.54 -9.89
C PHE A 152 12.79 2.95 -10.31
N THR A 153 12.03 3.48 -11.27
CA THR A 153 12.20 4.83 -11.79
C THR A 153 11.43 5.83 -10.94
N VAL A 154 12.11 6.88 -10.48
CA VAL A 154 11.49 8.07 -9.94
C VAL A 154 11.13 8.99 -11.10
N ASP A 155 9.84 9.09 -11.41
CA ASP A 155 9.32 9.88 -12.52
C ASP A 155 8.46 11.07 -12.05
N ARG A 156 8.20 11.20 -10.75
CA ARG A 156 7.38 12.27 -10.19
C ARG A 156 7.58 12.47 -8.69
N VAL A 157 7.15 13.64 -8.22
CA VAL A 157 6.99 13.95 -6.80
C VAL A 157 5.51 14.05 -6.45
N TYR A 158 5.14 13.71 -5.21
CA TYR A 158 3.76 13.69 -4.75
C TYR A 158 3.56 14.65 -3.59
N MET A 159 2.44 15.37 -3.63
CA MET A 159 1.89 16.09 -2.49
C MET A 159 0.78 15.24 -1.88
N ILE A 160 1.00 14.82 -0.64
CA ILE A 160 0.07 13.99 0.10
C ILE A 160 -0.49 14.77 1.29
N SER A 161 -1.75 14.49 1.62
CA SER A 161 -2.37 15.04 2.82
C SER A 161 -3.25 14.02 3.53
N ARG A 162 -3.47 14.28 4.83
CA ARG A 162 -4.46 13.62 5.67
C ARG A 162 -5.25 14.66 6.44
N GLU A 163 -6.47 14.32 6.80
CA GLU A 163 -7.25 15.08 7.77
C GLU A 163 -6.62 15.04 9.18
N ASN A 164 -7.01 15.97 10.05
CA ASN A 164 -6.47 16.11 11.40
C ASN A 164 -6.97 15.04 12.39
N HIS A 165 -6.82 13.77 12.03
CA HIS A 165 -7.08 12.65 12.91
C HIS A 165 -5.85 11.75 12.98
N PRO A 166 -5.44 11.29 14.17
CA PRO A 166 -4.28 10.43 14.33
C PRO A 166 -4.32 9.13 13.53
N GLU A 167 -5.50 8.70 13.07
CA GLU A 167 -5.69 7.46 12.30
C GLU A 167 -5.97 7.69 10.81
N ASN A 168 -6.08 8.95 10.37
CA ASN A 168 -6.39 9.25 8.97
C ASN A 168 -5.17 9.05 8.06
N LEU A 169 -5.43 8.43 6.90
CA LEU A 169 -4.44 8.06 5.92
C LEU A 169 -3.96 9.27 5.13
N PHE A 170 -2.69 9.26 4.78
CA PHE A 170 -2.21 10.10 3.72
C PHE A 170 -2.75 9.62 2.37
N THR A 171 -3.29 10.56 1.61
CA THR A 171 -3.77 10.33 0.24
C THR A 171 -3.04 11.26 -0.70
N ILE A 172 -2.81 10.82 -1.95
CA ILE A 172 -2.24 11.66 -3.00
C ILE A 172 -3.27 12.71 -3.39
N LYS A 173 -2.89 13.98 -3.29
CA LYS A 173 -3.72 15.12 -3.70
C LYS A 173 -3.22 15.75 -4.99
N ASN A 174 -1.91 15.71 -5.22
CA ASN A 174 -1.30 16.29 -6.41
C ASN A 174 0.01 15.57 -6.73
N GLU A 175 0.44 15.63 -7.99
CA GLU A 175 1.70 15.06 -8.47
C GLU A 175 2.36 16.01 -9.47
N ILE A 176 3.69 15.96 -9.58
CA ILE A 176 4.46 16.73 -10.56
C ILE A 176 5.45 15.79 -11.23
N LEU A 177 5.36 15.67 -12.55
CA LEU A 177 6.20 14.77 -13.34
C LEU A 177 7.62 15.33 -13.49
N LEU A 178 8.57 14.41 -13.67
CA LEU A 178 9.92 14.67 -14.13
C LEU A 178 9.94 14.23 -15.60
N LEU A 179 10.08 15.16 -16.54
CA LEU A 179 9.89 14.88 -17.97
C LEU A 179 11.19 14.99 -18.78
N GLY A 180 12.22 15.63 -18.25
CA GLY A 180 13.44 15.93 -18.99
C GLY A 180 13.24 16.93 -20.14
N GLN A 181 12.24 17.80 -20.06
CA GLN A 181 11.97 18.79 -21.12
C GLN A 181 13.12 19.82 -21.21
N GLU A 182 13.73 19.94 -22.39
CA GLU A 182 14.65 21.02 -22.72
C GLU A 182 13.88 22.29 -23.10
N ASN A 183 14.50 23.47 -23.00
CA ASN A 183 13.86 24.76 -23.30
C ASN A 183 13.44 24.86 -24.79
N GLU A 184 12.28 24.32 -25.13
CA GLU A 184 11.51 24.80 -26.26
C GLU A 184 10.49 25.83 -25.73
N SER A 185 10.48 26.99 -26.35
CA SER A 185 9.50 28.05 -26.11
C SER A 185 8.10 27.44 -26.21
N LEU A 186 7.22 27.71 -25.23
CA LEU A 186 5.84 27.20 -25.20
C LEU A 186 5.18 27.39 -26.57
N PRO A 187 4.73 26.31 -27.26
CA PRO A 187 3.80 26.44 -28.36
C PRO A 187 2.40 26.78 -27.79
N PRO A 188 1.58 27.56 -28.51
CA PRO A 188 0.23 27.86 -28.07
C PRO A 188 -0.62 26.57 -28.05
N ALA A 189 -1.59 26.56 -27.14
CA ALA A 189 -2.53 25.47 -26.91
C ALA A 189 -3.01 24.80 -28.20
N ILE A 190 -2.73 23.50 -28.35
CA ILE A 190 -3.31 22.69 -29.42
C ILE A 190 -4.57 22.02 -28.87
N SER A 191 -5.69 22.42 -29.46
CA SER A 191 -7.01 21.83 -29.32
C SER A 191 -7.09 20.45 -30.00
N ASN A 192 -7.58 19.49 -29.21
CA ASN A 192 -8.41 18.32 -29.54
C ASN A 192 -8.05 17.28 -30.63
N SER A 193 -8.21 16.03 -30.14
CA SER A 193 -8.71 14.82 -30.84
C SER A 193 -7.64 14.00 -31.57
N MET A 194 -7.57 12.67 -31.59
CA MET A 194 -8.35 11.51 -31.10
C MET A 194 -7.30 10.39 -30.83
N ILE A 195 -7.44 9.37 -30.00
CA ILE A 195 -8.40 8.25 -29.96
C ILE A 195 -8.22 7.62 -28.57
N ASN A 196 -9.28 7.59 -27.75
CA ASN A 196 -9.30 6.77 -26.54
C ASN A 196 -9.50 5.30 -26.97
N PRO A 197 -8.62 4.34 -26.59
CA PRO A 197 -9.15 3.04 -26.27
C PRO A 197 -10.11 3.26 -25.10
N ILE A 198 -11.28 2.62 -25.13
CA ILE A 198 -12.23 2.63 -24.02
C ILE A 198 -11.44 2.27 -22.74
N LYS A 199 -11.03 3.29 -21.97
CA LYS A 199 -10.45 3.10 -20.65
C LYS A 199 -11.62 2.57 -19.84
N SER A 200 -11.61 1.27 -19.56
CA SER A 200 -12.47 0.70 -18.51
C SER A 200 -12.38 1.62 -17.31
N LEU A 201 -13.52 2.10 -16.80
CA LEU A 201 -13.53 2.94 -15.61
C LEU A 201 -12.72 2.26 -14.50
N PRO A 202 -11.97 3.00 -13.67
CA PRO A 202 -11.12 2.42 -12.65
C PRO A 202 -11.98 1.80 -11.54
N ILE A 203 -12.25 0.50 -11.64
CA ILE A 203 -12.91 -0.29 -10.60
C ILE A 203 -12.00 -0.33 -9.36
N ASN A 204 -12.56 0.01 -8.21
CA ASN A 204 -11.95 -0.22 -6.91
C ASN A 204 -12.65 -1.39 -6.23
N TYR A 205 -11.91 -2.17 -5.47
CA TYR A 205 -12.40 -3.30 -4.69
C TYR A 205 -12.36 -2.96 -3.21
N LEU A 206 -13.48 -3.12 -2.53
CA LEU A 206 -13.48 -3.29 -1.09
C LEU A 206 -13.12 -4.75 -0.81
N CYS A 207 -12.13 -5.01 0.03
CA CYS A 207 -11.61 -6.35 0.25
C CYS A 207 -11.05 -6.56 1.66
N ILE A 208 -10.97 -7.82 2.08
CA ILE A 208 -10.24 -8.25 3.27
C ILE A 208 -8.88 -8.78 2.81
N ILE A 209 -7.82 -8.23 3.38
CA ILE A 209 -6.47 -8.79 3.24
C ILE A 209 -6.29 -9.79 4.37
N LEU A 210 -5.89 -11.01 4.04
CA LEU A 210 -5.72 -12.08 5.01
C LEU A 210 -4.52 -11.82 5.92
N PRO A 211 -4.57 -12.22 7.20
CA PRO A 211 -3.41 -12.25 8.07
C PRO A 211 -2.26 -13.09 7.47
N ASN A 212 -1.02 -12.69 7.74
CA ASN A 212 0.16 -13.40 7.22
C ASN A 212 0.23 -14.85 7.68
N GLU A 213 -0.12 -15.11 8.94
CA GLU A 213 -0.15 -16.45 9.53
C GLU A 213 -1.14 -17.33 8.78
N PHE A 214 -2.38 -16.85 8.60
CA PHE A 214 -3.42 -17.53 7.84
C PHE A 214 -2.97 -17.80 6.39
N SER A 215 -2.41 -16.79 5.71
CA SER A 215 -1.89 -16.92 4.35
C SER A 215 -0.75 -17.95 4.25
N SER A 216 0.09 -18.04 5.28
CA SER A 216 1.19 -19.01 5.34
C SER A 216 0.68 -20.43 5.54
N TYR A 217 -0.32 -20.62 6.41
CA TYR A 217 -0.98 -21.92 6.59
C TYR A 217 -1.64 -22.40 5.30
N LEU A 218 -2.30 -21.50 4.56
CA LEU A 218 -2.85 -21.82 3.26
C LEU A 218 -1.74 -22.29 2.31
N LEU A 219 -0.64 -21.55 2.16
CA LEU A 219 0.45 -21.97 1.28
C LEU A 219 1.04 -23.33 1.68
N HIS A 220 1.18 -23.60 2.98
CA HIS A 220 1.69 -24.87 3.49
C HIS A 220 0.78 -26.05 3.13
N LEU A 221 -0.54 -25.86 3.19
CA LEU A 221 -1.53 -26.87 2.79
C LEU A 221 -1.24 -27.41 1.38
N PHE A 222 -0.86 -26.52 0.46
CA PHE A 222 -0.61 -26.80 -0.94
C PHE A 222 0.83 -27.25 -1.26
N GLU A 223 1.70 -27.45 -0.27
CA GLU A 223 3.05 -27.92 -0.52
C GLU A 223 3.07 -29.28 -1.23
N LYS A 224 4.04 -29.43 -2.15
CA LYS A 224 4.23 -30.64 -2.97
C LYS A 224 3.03 -30.95 -3.86
N THR A 225 2.37 -29.90 -4.37
CA THR A 225 1.31 -29.99 -5.38
C THR A 225 1.58 -29.04 -6.54
N SER A 226 0.75 -29.13 -7.58
CA SER A 226 0.75 -28.24 -8.74
C SER A 226 0.16 -26.84 -8.50
N PHE A 227 -0.12 -26.46 -7.25
CA PHE A 227 -0.83 -25.22 -6.93
C PHE A 227 -0.07 -23.95 -7.35
N GLN A 228 -0.78 -23.06 -8.03
CA GLN A 228 -0.35 -21.73 -8.48
C GLN A 228 -1.17 -20.67 -7.72
N PRO A 229 -0.62 -20.03 -6.68
CA PRO A 229 -1.38 -19.11 -5.83
C PRO A 229 -1.64 -17.75 -6.51
N PHE A 230 -2.84 -17.21 -6.34
CA PHE A 230 -3.16 -15.83 -6.67
C PHE A 230 -2.80 -14.92 -5.49
N LYS A 231 -1.61 -14.31 -5.56
CA LYS A 231 -1.10 -13.47 -4.48
C LYS A 231 -1.31 -11.97 -4.72
N PRO A 232 -1.57 -11.19 -3.65
CA PRO A 232 -1.87 -11.67 -2.30
C PRO A 232 -3.31 -12.20 -2.21
N PHE A 233 -3.56 -13.15 -1.31
CA PHE A 233 -4.91 -13.66 -1.07
C PHE A 233 -5.82 -12.56 -0.54
N ARG A 234 -6.99 -12.40 -1.15
CA ARG A 234 -7.97 -11.36 -0.77
C ARG A 234 -9.38 -11.90 -0.90
N ILE A 235 -10.25 -11.48 0.01
CA ILE A 235 -11.69 -11.66 -0.11
C ILE A 235 -12.25 -10.36 -0.68
N ILE A 236 -12.88 -10.43 -1.86
CA ILE A 236 -13.54 -9.27 -2.45
C ILE A 236 -14.93 -9.14 -1.84
N LEU A 237 -15.26 -7.93 -1.39
CA LEU A 237 -16.50 -7.59 -0.69
C LEU A 237 -17.43 -6.70 -1.52
N ALA A 238 -16.87 -5.85 -2.39
CA ALA A 238 -17.64 -4.99 -3.29
C ALA A 238 -16.75 -4.38 -4.38
N GLU A 239 -17.35 -3.98 -5.51
CA GLU A 239 -16.74 -3.26 -6.63
C GLU A 239 -17.31 -1.83 -6.74
N TYR A 240 -16.46 -0.85 -7.10
CA TYR A 240 -16.82 0.57 -7.20
C TYR A 240 -16.22 1.19 -8.46
N GLU A 241 -17.04 1.69 -9.39
CA GLU A 241 -16.56 2.33 -10.63
C GLU A 241 -15.90 3.69 -10.40
N ASN A 242 -16.44 4.47 -9.45
CA ASN A 242 -15.86 5.71 -8.97
C ASN A 242 -15.72 5.56 -7.45
N GLY A 243 -14.52 5.80 -6.93
CA GLY A 243 -14.20 5.56 -5.52
C GLY A 243 -15.24 6.18 -4.58
N PRO A 244 -15.54 5.51 -3.46
CA PRO A 244 -16.62 5.94 -2.58
C PRO A 244 -16.39 7.38 -2.11
N ILE A 245 -17.37 8.24 -2.35
CA ILE A 245 -17.43 9.59 -1.80
C ILE A 245 -17.32 9.44 -0.27
N SER A 246 -16.18 9.85 0.27
CA SER A 246 -15.50 9.15 1.37
C SER A 246 -16.12 9.33 2.75
N SER A 247 -17.08 10.23 2.95
CA SER A 247 -17.73 10.43 4.26
C SER A 247 -18.72 9.33 4.57
N ASP A 248 -19.59 9.00 3.61
CA ASP A 248 -20.78 8.20 3.88
C ASP A 248 -20.46 6.70 3.91
N LEU A 249 -19.63 6.23 2.98
CA LEU A 249 -19.14 4.85 3.02
C LEU A 249 -18.32 4.61 4.29
N ARG A 250 -17.43 5.55 4.63
CA ARG A 250 -16.61 5.43 5.84
C ARG A 250 -17.51 5.35 7.07
N SER A 251 -18.47 6.27 7.22
CA SER A 251 -19.40 6.25 8.35
C SER A 251 -20.15 4.93 8.46
N LYS A 252 -20.58 4.34 7.33
CA LYS A 252 -21.21 3.01 7.33
C LYS A 252 -20.23 1.91 7.75
N LEU A 253 -19.06 1.83 7.12
CA LEU A 253 -18.08 0.78 7.40
C LEU A 253 -17.54 0.84 8.83
N GLU A 254 -17.34 2.03 9.38
CA GLU A 254 -16.85 2.21 10.76
C GLU A 254 -17.94 1.92 11.82
N THR A 255 -19.22 1.84 11.44
CA THR A 255 -20.29 1.39 12.36
C THR A 255 -20.38 -0.13 12.48
N ILE A 256 -19.83 -0.85 11.50
CA ILE A 256 -19.83 -2.31 11.49
C ILE A 256 -18.87 -2.82 12.56
N SER A 257 -19.36 -3.72 13.43
CA SER A 257 -18.52 -4.39 14.42
C SER A 257 -17.50 -5.30 13.77
N LYS A 258 -16.31 -5.39 14.37
CA LYS A 258 -15.36 -6.44 14.04
C LYS A 258 -16.03 -7.81 14.20
N PHE A 259 -15.66 -8.75 13.35
CA PHE A 259 -16.27 -10.07 13.30
C PHE A 259 -15.19 -11.12 13.06
N THR A 260 -15.56 -12.39 13.11
CA THR A 260 -14.62 -13.48 12.88
C THR A 260 -15.03 -14.23 11.62
N LEU A 261 -14.08 -14.40 10.70
CA LEU A 261 -14.23 -15.34 9.60
C LEU A 261 -13.75 -16.71 10.04
N ASP A 262 -14.52 -17.72 9.66
CA ASP A 262 -14.28 -19.12 9.98
C ASP A 262 -14.47 -19.94 8.70
N PHE A 263 -13.54 -20.85 8.44
CA PHE A 263 -13.56 -21.77 7.31
C PHE A 263 -13.54 -23.19 7.87
N GLY A 264 -14.72 -23.80 7.87
CA GLY A 264 -14.97 -25.15 8.38
C GLY A 264 -14.59 -26.22 7.37
N SER A 265 -14.82 -27.49 7.72
CA SER A 265 -14.31 -28.64 6.96
C SER A 265 -14.77 -28.61 5.50
N ASP A 266 -16.02 -28.19 5.28
CA ASP A 266 -16.67 -28.18 3.97
C ASP A 266 -16.43 -26.86 3.20
N SER A 267 -15.55 -25.98 3.71
CA SER A 267 -15.27 -24.68 3.11
C SER A 267 -14.42 -24.75 1.84
N ILE A 268 -13.63 -25.81 1.65
CA ILE A 268 -12.76 -25.94 0.47
C ILE A 268 -13.50 -26.56 -0.71
N ASP A 269 -13.38 -25.92 -1.86
CA ASP A 269 -14.10 -26.33 -3.05
C ASP A 269 -13.28 -26.01 -4.32
N TYR A 270 -13.60 -26.69 -5.42
CA TYR A 270 -12.81 -26.70 -6.65
C TYR A 270 -13.70 -26.65 -7.89
N ASP A 271 -13.46 -25.64 -8.72
CA ASP A 271 -14.09 -25.52 -10.02
C ASP A 271 -13.26 -26.29 -11.05
N GLN A 272 -13.82 -27.38 -11.56
CA GLN A 272 -13.18 -28.22 -12.59
C GLN A 272 -13.02 -27.50 -13.94
N THR A 273 -13.86 -26.51 -14.22
CA THR A 273 -13.87 -25.77 -15.49
C THR A 273 -12.70 -24.81 -15.55
N THR A 274 -12.46 -24.08 -14.45
CA THR A 274 -11.38 -23.09 -14.37
C THR A 274 -10.14 -23.62 -13.67
N SER A 275 -10.17 -24.86 -13.15
CA SER A 275 -9.13 -25.41 -12.29
C SER A 275 -8.82 -24.57 -11.05
N ARG A 276 -9.81 -23.81 -10.55
CA ARG A 276 -9.61 -22.90 -9.42
C ARG A 276 -10.05 -23.53 -8.11
N VAL A 277 -9.26 -23.29 -7.07
CA VAL A 277 -9.60 -23.66 -5.69
C VAL A 277 -9.97 -22.42 -4.90
N PHE A 278 -11.00 -22.57 -4.07
CA PHE A 278 -11.53 -21.48 -3.26
C PHE A 278 -11.94 -21.95 -1.88
N LEU A 279 -11.99 -21.01 -0.93
CA LEU A 279 -12.53 -21.22 0.41
C LEU A 279 -13.78 -20.38 0.60
N LYS A 280 -14.88 -21.03 1.01
CA LYS A 280 -16.15 -20.40 1.35
C LYS A 280 -16.26 -20.26 2.87
N PRO A 281 -16.48 -19.06 3.42
CA PRO A 281 -16.65 -18.90 4.86
C PRO A 281 -17.93 -19.59 5.33
N THR A 282 -17.94 -20.08 6.56
CA THR A 282 -19.09 -20.77 7.17
C THR A 282 -20.23 -19.81 7.51
N ASP A 283 -19.89 -18.59 7.92
CA ASP A 283 -20.83 -17.49 8.14
C ASP A 283 -20.65 -16.39 7.09
N ILE A 284 -21.65 -16.26 6.23
CA ILE A 284 -21.70 -15.22 5.19
C ILE A 284 -22.46 -13.96 5.64
N GLU A 285 -23.23 -14.01 6.73
CA GLU A 285 -24.04 -12.87 7.18
C GLU A 285 -23.17 -11.71 7.62
N SER A 286 -22.07 -12.02 8.31
CA SER A 286 -21.02 -11.07 8.67
C SER A 286 -20.36 -10.39 7.45
N ILE A 287 -20.52 -10.94 6.25
CA ILE A 287 -19.95 -10.42 5.00
C ILE A 287 -20.98 -9.61 4.20
N ARG A 288 -22.25 -10.05 4.22
CA ARG A 288 -23.35 -9.39 3.51
C ARG A 288 -23.53 -7.93 3.90
N GLN A 289 -23.18 -7.55 5.13
CA GLN A 289 -23.18 -6.15 5.56
C GLN A 289 -22.27 -5.22 4.72
N PHE A 290 -21.31 -5.78 3.97
CA PHE A 290 -20.41 -5.04 3.07
C PHE A 290 -20.90 -4.96 1.62
N ASN A 291 -21.99 -5.65 1.27
CA ASN A 291 -22.62 -5.61 -0.06
C ASN A 291 -23.41 -4.31 -0.27
N ILE A 292 -22.75 -3.16 -0.10
CA ILE A 292 -23.39 -1.84 -0.01
C ILE A 292 -23.96 -1.34 -1.35
N LEU A 293 -23.41 -1.80 -2.48
CA LEU A 293 -23.85 -1.42 -3.83
C LEU A 293 -24.54 -2.55 -4.59
N ASP A 294 -24.20 -3.79 -4.30
CA ASP A 294 -24.73 -4.97 -5.00
C ASP A 294 -25.03 -6.06 -3.95
N ASN A 295 -26.24 -5.96 -3.39
CA ASN A 295 -26.68 -6.59 -2.14
C ASN A 295 -26.43 -8.11 -2.04
N ASN A 296 -26.10 -8.83 -3.12
CA ASN A 296 -25.95 -10.29 -3.10
C ASN A 296 -24.78 -10.85 -3.94
N LYS A 297 -23.83 -10.02 -4.40
CA LYS A 297 -22.75 -10.51 -5.29
C LYS A 297 -21.57 -11.14 -4.55
N TYR A 298 -21.27 -10.70 -3.32
CA TYR A 298 -20.10 -11.18 -2.58
C TYR A 298 -20.54 -11.94 -1.33
N ASP A 299 -20.13 -13.21 -1.26
CA ASP A 299 -20.40 -14.15 -0.17
C ASP A 299 -19.15 -14.43 0.68
N GLY A 300 -18.06 -13.72 0.39
CA GLY A 300 -16.78 -13.91 1.07
C GLY A 300 -15.90 -15.01 0.51
N THR A 301 -16.27 -15.60 -0.63
CA THR A 301 -15.46 -16.62 -1.28
C THR A 301 -14.05 -16.10 -1.53
N LEU A 302 -13.08 -16.77 -0.91
CA LEU A 302 -11.67 -16.53 -1.09
C LEU A 302 -11.17 -17.39 -2.26
N THR A 303 -10.85 -16.77 -3.39
CA THR A 303 -10.19 -17.47 -4.49
C THR A 303 -8.69 -17.59 -4.18
N LEU A 304 -8.19 -18.82 -4.09
CA LEU A 304 -6.81 -19.08 -3.70
C LEU A 304 -5.85 -19.18 -4.88
N GLY A 305 -6.28 -19.76 -5.99
CA GLY A 305 -5.42 -19.98 -7.16
C GLY A 305 -5.84 -21.17 -7.98
N GLU A 306 -4.91 -21.68 -8.78
CA GLU A 306 -5.16 -22.78 -9.71
C GLU A 306 -4.43 -24.07 -9.26
N ILE A 307 -5.07 -25.22 -9.43
CA ILE A 307 -4.49 -26.53 -9.10
C ILE A 307 -4.98 -27.59 -10.09
N GLN A 308 -4.12 -28.56 -10.41
CA GLN A 308 -4.56 -29.70 -11.21
C GLN A 308 -5.51 -30.59 -10.42
N LYS A 309 -6.57 -31.08 -11.08
CA LYS A 309 -7.61 -31.94 -10.48
C LYS A 309 -7.04 -33.13 -9.68
N ASN A 310 -5.96 -33.75 -10.16
CA ASN A 310 -5.33 -34.91 -9.52
C ASN A 310 -4.69 -34.58 -8.15
N ASP A 311 -4.31 -33.32 -7.92
CA ASP A 311 -3.77 -32.87 -6.65
C ASP A 311 -4.83 -32.34 -5.70
N PHE A 312 -5.98 -31.86 -6.22
CA PHE A 312 -7.05 -31.31 -5.38
C PHE A 312 -7.56 -32.32 -4.35
N ASN A 313 -7.76 -33.59 -4.71
CA ASN A 313 -8.23 -34.61 -3.75
C ASN A 313 -7.29 -34.75 -2.54
N LYS A 314 -5.97 -34.71 -2.77
CA LYS A 314 -4.97 -34.75 -1.69
C LYS A 314 -5.06 -33.54 -0.79
N ILE A 315 -5.38 -32.38 -1.35
CA ILE A 315 -5.54 -31.13 -0.62
C ILE A 315 -6.83 -31.13 0.19
N SER A 316 -7.94 -31.55 -0.39
CA SER A 316 -9.22 -31.67 0.30
C SER A 316 -9.07 -32.53 1.54
N ASP A 317 -8.41 -33.70 1.43
CA ASP A 317 -8.16 -34.58 2.57
C ASP A 317 -7.27 -33.93 3.65
N ARG A 318 -6.23 -33.18 3.25
CA ARG A 318 -5.36 -32.46 4.19
C ARG A 318 -6.12 -31.36 4.92
N PHE A 319 -6.93 -30.59 4.19
CA PHE A 319 -7.74 -29.51 4.72
C PHE A 319 -8.76 -30.04 5.73
N MET A 320 -9.51 -31.08 5.37
CA MET A 320 -10.47 -31.74 6.27
C MET A 320 -9.83 -32.18 7.59
N LYS A 321 -8.59 -32.68 7.54
CA LYS A 321 -7.85 -33.15 8.73
C LYS A 321 -7.30 -32.02 9.58
N SER A 322 -6.92 -30.89 8.98
CA SER A 322 -6.39 -29.74 9.72
C SER A 322 -7.48 -28.79 10.22
N CYS A 323 -8.68 -28.86 9.65
CA CYS A 323 -9.76 -27.90 9.90
C CYS A 323 -10.40 -28.00 11.30
N THR A 324 -10.12 -29.04 12.08
CA THR A 324 -10.54 -29.11 13.50
C THR A 324 -9.74 -28.19 14.44
N SER A 325 -8.92 -27.29 13.90
CA SER A 325 -8.08 -26.38 14.66
C SER A 325 -8.47 -24.92 14.39
N ASP A 326 -8.28 -24.04 15.39
CA ASP A 326 -8.59 -22.61 15.29
C ASP A 326 -7.78 -21.85 14.22
N ILE A 327 -6.88 -22.53 13.50
CA ILE A 327 -6.01 -21.93 12.49
C ILE A 327 -6.77 -21.42 11.25
N TYR A 328 -7.97 -21.94 10.99
CA TYR A 328 -8.82 -21.52 9.88
C TYR A 328 -9.84 -20.46 10.26
N LYS A 329 -9.59 -19.80 11.39
CA LYS A 329 -10.42 -18.75 11.94
C LYS A 329 -9.57 -17.50 12.19
N PHE A 330 -10.06 -16.33 11.80
CA PHE A 330 -9.39 -15.07 12.12
C PHE A 330 -10.34 -13.90 12.29
N GLU A 331 -9.98 -12.99 13.20
CA GLU A 331 -10.72 -11.75 13.41
C GLU A 331 -10.47 -10.78 12.23
N VAL A 332 -11.55 -10.23 11.72
CA VAL A 332 -11.55 -9.12 10.77
C VAL A 332 -11.81 -7.85 11.56
N ASP A 333 -10.75 -7.06 11.76
CA ASP A 333 -10.80 -5.73 12.38
C ASP A 333 -10.71 -4.60 11.34
N ARG A 334 -10.39 -4.94 10.08
CA ARG A 334 -10.08 -3.99 9.01
C ARG A 334 -10.58 -4.44 7.65
N ILE A 335 -11.10 -3.48 6.91
CA ILE A 335 -11.48 -3.60 5.50
C ILE A 335 -10.61 -2.67 4.66
N HIS A 336 -10.27 -3.09 3.45
CA HIS A 336 -9.31 -2.42 2.59
C HIS A 336 -9.98 -1.98 1.30
N LEU A 337 -9.81 -0.74 0.88
CA LEU A 337 -10.12 -0.31 -0.48
C LEU A 337 -8.86 -0.49 -1.31
N SER A 338 -8.92 -1.25 -2.40
CA SER A 338 -7.83 -1.40 -3.37
C SER A 338 -8.29 -1.00 -4.77
N ASP A 339 -7.39 -0.64 -5.68
CA ASP A 339 -7.77 -0.48 -7.09
C ASP A 339 -7.66 -1.80 -7.88
N LEU A 340 -8.00 -1.74 -9.18
CA LEU A 340 -7.88 -2.83 -10.15
C LEU A 340 -6.53 -3.55 -10.17
N ASN A 341 -5.45 -2.86 -9.82
CA ASN A 341 -4.10 -3.43 -9.79
C ASN A 341 -3.75 -3.99 -8.40
N GLY A 342 -4.71 -4.05 -7.48
CA GLY A 342 -4.51 -4.49 -6.11
C GLY A 342 -3.83 -3.46 -5.21
N ARG A 343 -3.71 -2.20 -5.63
CA ARG A 343 -3.04 -1.15 -4.84
C ARG A 343 -3.93 -0.71 -3.71
N LEU A 344 -3.44 -0.79 -2.47
CA LEU A 344 -4.19 -0.34 -1.31
C LEU A 344 -4.38 1.18 -1.35
N LYS A 345 -5.63 1.63 -1.38
CA LYS A 345 -6.06 3.03 -1.36
C LYS A 345 -6.49 3.48 0.03
N PHE A 346 -7.22 2.62 0.75
CA PHE A 346 -7.81 2.97 2.04
C PHE A 346 -7.94 1.78 2.99
N ILE A 347 -7.94 2.03 4.30
CA ILE A 347 -8.19 1.03 5.35
C ILE A 347 -9.30 1.57 6.26
N PHE A 348 -10.41 0.86 6.34
CA PHE A 348 -11.51 1.12 7.25
C PHE A 348 -11.36 0.22 8.46
N ARG A 349 -11.32 0.80 9.66
CA ARG A 349 -11.29 0.02 10.91
C ARG A 349 -12.71 -0.22 11.38
N LEU A 350 -13.02 -1.48 11.65
CA LEU A 350 -14.31 -1.89 12.17
C LEU A 350 -14.42 -1.53 13.66
N LYS A 351 -15.64 -1.33 14.13
CA LYS A 351 -15.94 -0.96 15.51
C LYS A 351 -15.50 -2.08 16.46
N THR A 352 -14.64 -1.74 17.41
CA THR A 352 -14.38 -2.57 18.59
C THR A 352 -15.57 -2.46 19.53
N HIS A 353 -16.05 -3.62 20.02
CA HIS A 353 -17.09 -3.69 21.05
C HIS A 353 -16.70 -2.97 22.34
#